data_AF-A0A6L3VUH5-F1
#
_entry.id   AF-A0A6L3VUH5-F1
#
_cell.length_a   1.000
_cell.length_b   1.000
_cell.length_c   1.000
_cell.angle_alpha   90.00
_cell.angle_beta   90.00
_cell.angle_gamma   90.00
#
_symmetry.space_group_name_H-M   'P 1'
#
loop_
_entity.id
_entity.type
_entity.pdbx_description
1 polymer ?
#
loop_
_entity_poly.entity_id
_entity_poly.type
_entity_poly.pdbx_seq_one_letter_code
_entity_poly.pdbx_strand_id
1 'polypeptide(L)'
;MSWVEGGRAVLYGYDVDYSRTREHVPPIDLLAGGPAWLPWEWLAQMMRDEHIVQYVYWWDGSAWARTDHPDGLEDGGGGVGRDHQVEESFLAWGEDPEGAADAFEDLIRAARARAVDRDVVEALLRRLDPEQFDIEATEPMDADAMLRVAEQAGLTVGAVRPELAAGRGEPEGRRVHVIDHPGDWAPFEESFMADGIPAHLCWSPSLRE
;
A
#
# COMPACT_ATOMS: atom_id res chain seq x y z
N MET A 1 0.89 2.49 -2.74
CA MET A 1 1.41 2.38 -4.12
C MET A 1 2.35 3.53 -4.39
N SER A 2 3.46 3.29 -5.06
CA SER A 2 4.44 4.31 -5.45
C SER A 2 4.80 4.18 -6.93
N TRP A 3 4.94 5.32 -7.62
CA TRP A 3 5.48 5.34 -8.97
C TRP A 3 7.00 5.17 -8.94
N VAL A 4 7.54 4.55 -9.99
CA VAL A 4 8.96 4.29 -10.17
C VAL A 4 9.36 4.78 -11.56
N GLU A 5 10.56 5.38 -11.65
CA GLU A 5 11.15 5.92 -12.88
C GLU A 5 10.83 5.08 -14.12
N GLY A 6 10.50 5.74 -15.22
CA GLY A 6 10.24 5.08 -16.50
C GLY A 6 8.81 4.58 -16.65
N GLY A 7 7.85 5.18 -15.92
CA GLY A 7 6.44 4.85 -16.04
C GLY A 7 6.12 3.47 -15.49
N ARG A 8 6.70 3.14 -14.35
CA ARG A 8 6.52 1.86 -13.64
C ARG A 8 5.92 2.14 -12.27
N ALA A 9 5.42 1.12 -11.60
CA ALA A 9 4.86 1.29 -10.27
C ALA A 9 5.08 0.05 -9.39
N VAL A 10 5.03 0.28 -8.08
CA VAL A 10 4.98 -0.78 -7.08
C VAL A 10 3.78 -0.55 -6.16
N LEU A 11 2.97 -1.58 -5.98
CA LEU A 11 1.90 -1.64 -5.00
C LEU A 11 2.34 -2.57 -3.88
N TYR A 12 2.32 -2.06 -2.66
CA TYR A 12 2.74 -2.77 -1.47
C TYR A 12 1.88 -2.31 -0.31
N GLY A 13 1.77 -3.14 0.71
CA GLY A 13 0.99 -2.78 1.89
C GLY A 13 0.75 -3.96 2.82
N TYR A 14 -0.19 -3.72 3.70
CA TYR A 14 -0.62 -4.57 4.80
C TYR A 14 -2.08 -4.94 4.60
N ASP A 15 -2.42 -6.20 4.84
CA ASP A 15 -3.79 -6.70 4.98
C ASP A 15 -3.92 -7.34 6.37
N VAL A 16 -4.45 -6.56 7.30
CA VAL A 16 -4.53 -6.89 8.73
C VAL A 16 -5.39 -8.12 9.02
N ASP A 17 -6.37 -8.40 8.18
CA ASP A 17 -7.40 -9.42 8.45
C ASP A 17 -7.19 -10.69 7.64
N TYR A 18 -6.43 -10.64 6.53
CA TYR A 18 -6.36 -11.75 5.58
C TYR A 18 -4.96 -12.19 5.18
N SER A 19 -3.90 -11.52 5.65
CA SER A 19 -2.55 -11.91 5.23
C SER A 19 -1.94 -13.06 6.02
N ARG A 20 -1.68 -14.16 5.31
CA ARG A 20 -0.97 -15.36 5.77
C ARG A 20 0.52 -15.37 5.37
N THR A 21 0.97 -14.47 4.48
CA THR A 21 2.37 -14.35 4.05
C THR A 21 3.27 -13.94 5.20
N ARG A 22 2.74 -13.13 6.14
CA ARG A 22 3.45 -12.66 7.34
C ARG A 22 3.83 -13.78 8.29
N GLU A 23 2.95 -14.76 8.44
CA GLU A 23 3.07 -15.89 9.36
C GLU A 23 3.75 -17.12 8.73
N HIS A 24 4.02 -17.07 7.43
CA HIS A 24 4.53 -18.23 6.71
C HIS A 24 5.96 -18.57 7.14
N VAL A 25 6.19 -19.85 7.47
CA VAL A 25 7.52 -20.39 7.83
C VAL A 25 7.88 -21.51 6.83
N PRO A 26 9.00 -21.41 6.09
CA PRO A 26 10.00 -20.31 6.11
C PRO A 26 9.44 -18.99 5.54
N PRO A 27 10.00 -17.81 5.89
CA PRO A 27 9.49 -16.53 5.42
C PRO A 27 9.48 -16.45 3.89
N ILE A 28 8.42 -15.86 3.34
CA ILE A 28 8.28 -15.68 1.90
C ILE A 28 9.04 -14.44 1.47
N ASP A 29 9.84 -14.62 0.43
CA ASP A 29 10.52 -13.51 -0.20
C ASP A 29 9.61 -12.79 -1.19
N LEU A 30 8.88 -11.77 -0.70
CA LEU A 30 7.93 -11.00 -1.50
C LEU A 30 8.55 -10.23 -2.69
N LEU A 31 9.89 -10.22 -2.81
CA LEU A 31 10.60 -9.60 -3.92
C LEU A 31 11.31 -10.62 -4.84
N ALA A 32 11.26 -11.92 -4.52
CA ALA A 32 11.93 -12.96 -5.32
C ALA A 32 11.55 -12.90 -6.81
N GLY A 33 12.57 -12.89 -7.68
CA GLY A 33 12.36 -12.81 -9.13
C GLY A 33 11.87 -11.44 -9.62
N GLY A 34 11.85 -10.44 -8.74
CA GLY A 34 11.54 -9.07 -9.10
C GLY A 34 12.47 -8.51 -10.19
N PRO A 35 12.01 -7.59 -11.03
CA PRO A 35 12.83 -7.01 -12.07
C PRO A 35 13.90 -6.07 -11.51
N ALA A 36 15.01 -5.90 -12.25
CA ALA A 36 16.14 -5.10 -11.80
C ALA A 36 15.80 -3.63 -11.48
N TRP A 37 14.74 -3.12 -12.09
CA TRP A 37 14.31 -1.74 -11.90
C TRP A 37 13.52 -1.49 -10.62
N LEU A 38 13.07 -2.54 -9.91
CA LEU A 38 12.38 -2.35 -8.63
C LEU A 38 13.28 -1.49 -7.71
N PRO A 39 12.69 -0.60 -6.89
CA PRO A 39 13.46 0.16 -5.92
C PRO A 39 13.84 -0.75 -4.74
N TRP A 40 14.74 -1.71 -5.00
CA TRP A 40 15.06 -2.83 -4.11
C TRP A 40 15.52 -2.40 -2.73
N GLU A 41 16.44 -1.46 -2.64
CA GLU A 41 16.97 -0.97 -1.37
C GLU A 41 15.89 -0.31 -0.53
N TRP A 42 15.04 0.49 -1.18
CA TRP A 42 13.93 1.18 -0.54
C TRP A 42 12.84 0.19 -0.07
N LEU A 43 12.46 -0.78 -0.90
CA LEU A 43 11.51 -1.84 -0.51
C LEU A 43 12.05 -2.70 0.63
N ALA A 44 13.32 -3.13 0.55
CA ALA A 44 13.95 -3.90 1.61
C ALA A 44 14.05 -3.11 2.92
N GLN A 45 14.25 -1.79 2.85
CA GLN A 45 14.19 -0.93 4.02
C GLN A 45 12.77 -0.86 4.59
N MET A 46 11.76 -0.62 3.75
CA MET A 46 10.36 -0.57 4.21
C MET A 46 9.90 -1.89 4.84
N MET A 47 10.29 -3.02 4.27
CA MET A 47 9.99 -4.35 4.83
C MET A 47 10.63 -4.56 6.21
N ARG A 48 11.84 -4.01 6.42
CA ARG A 48 12.57 -4.12 7.69
C ARG A 48 12.07 -3.16 8.76
N ASP A 49 11.90 -1.90 8.39
CA ASP A 49 11.76 -0.80 9.35
C ASP A 49 10.29 -0.62 9.74
N GLU A 50 9.37 -0.78 8.78
CA GLU A 50 7.95 -0.54 9.01
C GLU A 50 7.20 -1.80 9.41
N HIS A 51 7.75 -3.00 9.14
CA HIS A 51 7.11 -4.29 9.41
C HIS A 51 5.67 -4.43 8.84
N ILE A 52 5.23 -3.59 7.90
CA ILE A 52 3.85 -3.60 7.38
C ILE A 52 3.73 -4.20 5.97
N VAL A 53 4.82 -4.61 5.33
CA VAL A 53 4.80 -5.04 3.93
C VAL A 53 4.54 -6.54 3.83
N GLN A 54 3.29 -6.92 3.58
CA GLN A 54 2.84 -8.31 3.46
C GLN A 54 2.59 -8.76 2.01
N TYR A 55 2.46 -7.80 1.10
CA TYR A 55 2.39 -8.07 -0.33
C TYR A 55 3.17 -7.02 -1.11
N VAL A 56 3.69 -7.44 -2.25
CA VAL A 56 4.33 -6.55 -3.23
C VAL A 56 3.92 -7.00 -4.63
N TYR A 57 3.40 -6.04 -5.40
CA TYR A 57 3.10 -6.16 -6.82
C TYR A 57 3.87 -5.08 -7.56
N TRP A 58 4.32 -5.38 -8.77
CA TRP A 58 5.02 -4.45 -9.61
C TRP A 58 4.39 -4.36 -10.99
N TRP A 59 4.29 -3.14 -11.51
CA TRP A 59 3.75 -2.83 -12.82
C TRP A 59 4.86 -2.28 -13.72
N ASP A 60 5.03 -2.90 -14.88
CA ASP A 60 6.13 -2.58 -15.79
C ASP A 60 5.78 -1.52 -16.87
N GLY A 61 4.56 -0.99 -16.84
CA GLY A 61 4.02 -0.17 -17.92
C GLY A 61 2.88 -0.86 -18.69
N SER A 62 2.72 -2.17 -18.52
CA SER A 62 1.78 -2.98 -19.29
C SER A 62 1.03 -4.01 -18.46
N ALA A 63 1.70 -4.67 -17.51
CA ALA A 63 1.11 -5.73 -16.71
C ALA A 63 1.59 -5.67 -15.26
N TRP A 64 0.72 -6.12 -14.36
CA TRP A 64 1.08 -6.38 -12.97
C TRP A 64 1.69 -7.77 -12.83
N ALA A 65 2.72 -7.87 -12.00
CA ALA A 65 3.35 -9.11 -11.61
C ALA A 65 3.70 -9.07 -10.11
N ARG A 66 4.02 -10.24 -9.55
CA ARG A 66 4.42 -10.43 -8.16
C ARG A 66 5.25 -11.71 -8.03
N THR A 67 5.83 -11.94 -6.86
CA THR A 67 6.42 -13.23 -6.51
C THR A 67 5.38 -14.36 -6.51
N ASP A 68 5.77 -15.53 -6.99
CA ASP A 68 4.99 -16.76 -6.84
C ASP A 68 4.90 -17.17 -5.37
N HIS A 69 3.68 -17.34 -4.86
CA HIS A 69 3.46 -17.82 -3.51
C HIS A 69 3.51 -19.36 -3.46
N PRO A 70 3.86 -19.96 -2.31
CA PRO A 70 3.74 -21.40 -2.11
C PRO A 70 2.33 -21.92 -2.40
N ASP A 71 2.24 -23.17 -2.86
CA ASP A 71 0.96 -23.81 -3.17
C ASP A 71 -0.01 -23.76 -1.98
N GLY A 72 -1.26 -23.35 -2.25
CA GLY A 72 -2.31 -23.23 -1.23
C GLY A 72 -2.26 -21.94 -0.40
N LEU A 73 -1.27 -21.06 -0.63
CA LEU A 73 -1.25 -19.72 -0.05
C LEU A 73 -1.95 -18.72 -0.98
N GLU A 74 -3.25 -18.60 -0.77
CA GLU A 74 -4.07 -17.56 -1.38
C GLU A 74 -3.95 -16.30 -0.52
N ASP A 75 -2.90 -15.53 -0.79
CA ASP A 75 -2.64 -14.25 -0.16
C ASP A 75 -1.95 -13.31 -1.16
N GLY A 76 -1.82 -12.04 -0.78
CA GLY A 76 -1.55 -10.93 -1.67
C GLY A 76 -2.86 -10.28 -2.06
N GLY A 77 -2.88 -8.96 -2.11
CA GLY A 77 -4.01 -8.09 -2.42
C GLY A 77 -4.77 -8.33 -3.74
N GLY A 78 -5.06 -9.57 -4.15
CA GLY A 78 -6.04 -9.90 -5.18
C GLY A 78 -7.46 -9.44 -4.84
N GLY A 79 -7.72 -9.08 -3.57
CA GLY A 79 -8.91 -8.33 -3.15
C GLY A 79 -8.88 -6.84 -3.52
N VAL A 80 -7.69 -6.26 -3.76
CA VAL A 80 -7.49 -4.83 -4.09
C VAL A 80 -8.06 -4.49 -5.48
N GLY A 81 -8.46 -5.49 -6.26
CA GLY A 81 -9.21 -5.33 -7.52
C GLY A 81 -10.73 -5.35 -7.38
N ARG A 82 -11.28 -5.42 -6.17
CA ARG A 82 -12.71 -5.14 -5.95
C ARG A 82 -12.87 -3.64 -5.76
N ASP A 83 -12.88 -2.90 -6.87
CA ASP A 83 -13.14 -1.45 -6.93
C ASP A 83 -14.35 -1.05 -6.06
N HIS A 84 -15.32 -1.98 -5.94
CA HIS A 84 -16.51 -1.83 -5.13
C HIS A 84 -16.24 -1.63 -3.64
N GLN A 85 -15.12 -2.06 -3.04
CA GLN A 85 -14.99 -1.90 -1.58
C GLN A 85 -14.78 -0.45 -1.15
N VAL A 86 -13.99 0.33 -1.90
CA VAL A 86 -13.78 1.76 -1.59
C VAL A 86 -15.03 2.55 -1.96
N GLU A 87 -15.61 2.25 -3.12
CA GLU A 87 -16.86 2.85 -3.56
C GLU A 87 -18.02 2.51 -2.60
N GLU A 88 -18.28 1.24 -2.29
CA GLU A 88 -19.31 0.80 -1.35
C GLU A 88 -19.08 1.37 0.05
N SER A 89 -17.84 1.44 0.54
CA SER A 89 -17.54 2.10 1.83
C SER A 89 -17.89 3.58 1.78
N PHE A 90 -17.55 4.27 0.68
CA PHE A 90 -17.87 5.67 0.49
C PHE A 90 -19.39 5.90 0.36
N LEU A 91 -20.08 5.07 -0.43
CA LEU A 91 -21.52 5.11 -0.65
C LEU A 91 -22.31 4.79 0.63
N ALA A 92 -21.78 3.92 1.48
CA ALA A 92 -22.37 3.60 2.77
C ALA A 92 -22.39 4.78 3.75
N TRP A 93 -21.68 5.87 3.46
CA TRP A 93 -21.65 7.10 4.25
C TRP A 93 -22.43 8.27 3.60
N GLY A 94 -23.11 8.02 2.48
CA GLY A 94 -23.90 9.02 1.78
C GLY A 94 -25.36 9.06 2.22
N GLU A 95 -25.89 10.22 2.55
CA GLU A 95 -27.34 10.44 2.72
C GLU A 95 -28.12 10.20 1.41
N ASP A 96 -27.47 10.45 0.28
CA ASP A 96 -27.96 10.27 -1.10
C ASP A 96 -26.96 9.38 -1.87
N PRO A 97 -27.15 8.05 -1.90
CA PRO A 97 -26.20 7.14 -2.54
C PRO A 97 -25.98 7.41 -4.03
N GLU A 98 -27.02 7.81 -4.77
CA GLU A 98 -26.88 8.13 -6.19
C GLU A 98 -26.03 9.40 -6.39
N GLY A 99 -26.33 10.45 -5.62
CA GLY A 99 -25.54 11.69 -5.67
C GLY A 99 -24.11 11.54 -5.15
N ALA A 100 -23.87 10.62 -4.20
CA ALA A 100 -22.55 10.26 -3.71
C ALA A 100 -21.74 9.49 -4.77
N ALA A 101 -22.37 8.56 -5.49
CA ALA A 101 -21.75 7.83 -6.61
C ALA A 101 -21.30 8.79 -7.72
N ASP A 102 -22.16 9.72 -8.13
CA ASP A 102 -21.83 10.71 -9.14
C ASP A 102 -20.62 11.58 -8.73
N ALA A 103 -20.61 12.06 -7.47
CA ALA A 103 -19.51 12.88 -6.96
C ALA A 103 -18.20 12.09 -6.83
N PHE A 104 -18.28 10.81 -6.46
CA PHE A 104 -17.13 9.91 -6.42
C PHE A 104 -16.55 9.67 -7.82
N GLU A 105 -17.40 9.40 -8.81
CA GLU A 105 -17.00 9.27 -10.22
C GLU A 105 -16.38 10.55 -10.78
N ASP A 106 -16.90 11.72 -10.39
CA ASP A 106 -16.33 13.02 -10.73
C ASP A 106 -14.91 13.18 -10.13
N LEU A 107 -14.71 12.77 -8.87
CA LEU A 107 -13.38 12.73 -8.25
C LEU A 107 -12.44 11.79 -9.00
N ILE A 108 -12.87 10.56 -9.32
CA ILE A 108 -12.06 9.60 -10.08
C ILE A 108 -11.67 10.18 -11.45
N ARG A 109 -12.60 10.84 -12.14
CA ARG A 109 -12.34 11.49 -13.42
C ARG A 109 -11.33 12.63 -13.29
N ALA A 110 -11.48 13.49 -12.27
CA ALA A 110 -10.56 14.58 -11.99
C ALA A 110 -9.16 14.06 -11.62
N ALA A 111 -9.06 13.01 -10.81
CA ALA A 111 -7.81 12.36 -10.45
C ALA A 111 -7.08 11.78 -11.68
N ARG A 112 -7.80 11.08 -12.56
CA ARG A 112 -7.26 10.57 -13.83
C ARG A 112 -6.76 11.70 -14.74
N ALA A 113 -7.45 12.83 -14.76
CA ALA A 113 -7.07 14.02 -15.52
C ALA A 113 -5.98 14.86 -14.83
N ARG A 114 -5.57 14.52 -13.60
CA ARG A 114 -4.71 15.34 -12.73
C ARG A 114 -5.24 16.77 -12.57
N ALA A 115 -6.53 16.87 -12.32
CA ALA A 115 -7.27 18.11 -12.19
C ALA A 115 -8.16 18.12 -10.94
N VAL A 116 -7.77 17.40 -9.89
CA VAL A 116 -8.44 17.52 -8.60
C VAL A 116 -8.26 18.95 -8.11
N ASP A 117 -9.37 19.60 -7.80
CA ASP A 117 -9.42 20.95 -7.27
C ASP A 117 -10.43 21.04 -6.12
N ARG A 118 -10.59 22.25 -5.59
CA ARG A 118 -11.48 22.51 -4.46
C ARG A 118 -12.92 22.16 -4.78
N ASP A 119 -13.40 22.50 -5.98
CA ASP A 119 -14.80 22.31 -6.33
C ASP A 119 -15.16 20.82 -6.39
N VAL A 120 -14.23 19.99 -6.90
CA VAL A 120 -14.38 18.52 -6.89
C VAL A 120 -14.41 17.98 -5.46
N VAL A 121 -13.49 18.43 -4.58
CA VAL A 121 -13.44 18.00 -3.18
C VAL A 121 -14.69 18.42 -2.41
N GLU A 122 -15.12 19.67 -2.55
CA GLU A 122 -16.31 20.18 -1.87
C GLU A 122 -17.61 19.57 -2.43
N ALA A 123 -17.65 19.18 -3.70
CA ALA A 123 -18.76 18.42 -4.25
C ALA A 123 -18.87 17.03 -3.62
N LEU A 124 -17.75 16.35 -3.41
CA LEU A 124 -17.69 15.06 -2.71
C LEU A 124 -18.13 15.21 -1.25
N LEU A 125 -17.55 16.16 -0.52
CA LEU A 125 -17.81 16.38 0.91
C LEU A 125 -19.28 16.69 1.22
N ARG A 126 -19.97 17.43 0.33
CA ARG A 126 -21.40 17.72 0.47
C ARG A 126 -22.31 16.49 0.40
N ARG A 127 -21.78 15.34 -0.04
CA ARG A 127 -22.53 14.07 -0.14
C ARG A 127 -22.29 13.14 1.04
N LEU A 128 -21.30 13.44 1.87
CA LEU A 128 -20.95 12.64 3.03
C LEU A 128 -21.69 13.14 4.27
N ASP A 129 -22.13 12.20 5.10
CA ASP A 129 -22.73 12.46 6.39
C ASP A 129 -21.71 12.17 7.51
N PRO A 130 -21.16 13.19 8.18
CA PRO A 130 -20.23 13.00 9.28
C PRO A 130 -20.77 12.13 10.42
N GLU A 131 -22.10 12.06 10.62
CA GLU A 131 -22.71 11.22 11.66
C GLU A 131 -22.62 9.72 11.35
N GLN A 132 -22.37 9.34 10.09
CA GLN A 132 -22.19 7.95 9.66
C GLN A 132 -20.76 7.44 9.81
N PHE A 133 -19.81 8.32 10.16
CA PHE A 133 -18.44 7.90 10.41
C PHE A 133 -18.27 7.50 11.88
N ASP A 134 -17.72 6.30 12.12
CA ASP A 134 -17.33 5.83 13.47
C ASP A 134 -16.00 6.47 13.92
N ILE A 135 -15.90 7.79 13.75
CA ILE A 135 -14.81 8.63 14.26
C ILE A 135 -15.49 9.69 15.12
N GLU A 136 -14.87 10.05 16.24
CA GLU A 136 -15.42 11.09 17.12
C GLU A 136 -15.77 12.33 16.29
N ALA A 137 -17.07 12.66 16.22
CA ALA A 137 -17.66 13.70 15.35
C ALA A 137 -17.23 15.14 15.71
N THR A 138 -16.08 15.29 16.36
CA THR A 138 -15.61 16.54 16.93
C THR A 138 -14.86 17.40 15.91
N GLU A 139 -14.46 16.84 14.76
CA GLU A 139 -13.78 17.59 13.70
C GLU A 139 -14.56 17.55 12.37
N PRO A 140 -14.82 18.72 11.75
CA PRO A 140 -15.39 18.77 10.41
C PRO A 140 -14.39 18.21 9.40
N MET A 141 -14.89 17.61 8.32
CA MET A 141 -14.04 17.16 7.23
C MET A 141 -13.23 18.32 6.64
N ASP A 142 -11.90 18.16 6.59
CA ASP A 142 -10.96 19.22 6.17
C ASP A 142 -10.67 19.12 4.66
N ALA A 143 -11.37 19.95 3.87
CA ALA A 143 -11.13 20.09 2.44
C ALA A 143 -9.69 20.52 2.11
N ASP A 144 -9.06 21.34 2.95
CA ASP A 144 -7.67 21.74 2.74
C ASP A 144 -6.72 20.56 2.93
N ALA A 145 -6.98 19.70 3.91
CA ALA A 145 -6.21 18.46 4.09
C ALA A 145 -6.35 17.53 2.88
N MET A 146 -7.57 17.32 2.38
CA MET A 146 -7.79 16.49 1.20
C MET A 146 -7.07 17.06 -0.04
N LEU A 147 -7.09 18.37 -0.23
CA LEU A 147 -6.36 19.03 -1.32
C LEU A 147 -4.84 18.90 -1.18
N ARG A 148 -4.30 19.04 0.04
CA ARG A 148 -2.87 18.81 0.29
C ARG A 148 -2.46 17.38 -0.06
N VAL A 149 -3.28 16.39 0.30
CA VAL A 149 -3.04 14.98 -0.07
C VAL A 149 -3.09 14.80 -1.59
N ALA A 150 -4.10 15.39 -2.26
CA ALA A 150 -4.20 15.34 -3.72
C ALA A 150 -2.99 15.98 -4.41
N GLU A 151 -2.50 17.12 -3.90
CA GLU A 151 -1.30 17.80 -4.40
C GLU A 151 -0.06 16.93 -4.20
N GLN A 152 0.15 16.39 -3.00
CA GLN A 152 1.25 15.48 -2.69
C GLN A 152 1.24 14.22 -3.55
N ALA A 153 0.06 13.72 -3.93
CA ALA A 153 -0.10 12.59 -4.84
C ALA A 153 0.08 12.97 -6.33
N GLY A 154 0.21 14.25 -6.67
CA GLY A 154 0.33 14.74 -8.04
C GLY A 154 -0.99 14.75 -8.82
N LEU A 155 -2.13 14.78 -8.13
CA LEU A 155 -3.48 14.72 -8.69
C LEU A 155 -4.08 16.10 -9.01
N THR A 156 -3.42 17.19 -8.61
CA THR A 156 -3.85 18.57 -8.91
C THR A 156 -3.12 19.12 -10.13
N VAL A 157 -3.64 20.20 -10.72
CA VAL A 157 -3.05 20.85 -11.89
C VAL A 157 -1.66 21.37 -11.55
N GLY A 158 -0.66 20.97 -12.36
CA GLY A 158 0.72 21.43 -12.21
C GLY A 158 1.52 20.73 -11.10
N ALA A 159 0.89 19.94 -10.23
CA ALA A 159 1.61 19.15 -9.25
C ALA A 159 2.45 18.06 -9.94
N VAL A 160 3.65 17.86 -9.43
CA VAL A 160 4.55 16.79 -9.87
C VAL A 160 4.19 15.54 -9.09
N ARG A 161 3.90 14.47 -9.82
CA ARG A 161 3.66 13.15 -9.22
C ARG A 161 4.97 12.62 -8.62
N PRO A 162 4.98 12.25 -7.33
CA PRO A 162 6.17 11.66 -6.71
C PRO A 162 6.56 10.35 -7.41
N GLU A 163 7.85 10.17 -7.62
CA GLU A 163 8.41 9.01 -8.30
C GLU A 163 9.68 8.57 -7.56
N LEU A 164 9.78 7.26 -7.31
CA LEU A 164 10.98 6.63 -6.77
C LEU A 164 11.98 6.40 -7.90
N ALA A 165 13.26 6.52 -7.58
CA ALA A 165 14.32 6.14 -8.52
C ALA A 165 14.24 4.64 -8.84
N ALA A 166 14.50 4.26 -10.09
CA ALA A 166 14.60 2.85 -10.44
C ALA A 166 15.85 2.23 -9.79
N GLY A 167 15.71 1.01 -9.30
CA GLY A 167 16.84 0.25 -8.77
C GLY A 167 17.75 -0.30 -9.87
N ARG A 168 18.76 -1.06 -9.44
CA ARG A 168 19.82 -1.59 -10.30
C ARG A 168 19.97 -3.11 -10.24
N GLY A 169 18.97 -3.80 -9.72
CA GLY A 169 19.03 -5.21 -9.38
C GLY A 169 18.88 -5.45 -7.90
N GLU A 170 18.64 -6.71 -7.56
CA GLU A 170 18.67 -7.16 -6.17
C GLU A 170 20.05 -6.91 -5.56
N PRO A 171 20.13 -6.27 -4.38
CA PRO A 171 21.39 -6.10 -3.67
C PRO A 171 22.02 -7.44 -3.29
N GLU A 172 23.32 -7.57 -3.48
CA GLU A 172 24.05 -8.78 -3.10
C GLU A 172 23.91 -9.04 -1.59
N GLY A 173 23.59 -10.29 -1.23
CA GLY A 173 23.44 -10.69 0.17
C GLY A 173 22.18 -10.17 0.85
N ARG A 174 21.18 -9.68 0.09
CA ARG A 174 19.86 -9.35 0.64
C ARG A 174 19.30 -10.55 1.42
N ARG A 175 18.78 -10.25 2.60
CA ARG A 175 18.14 -11.24 3.47
C ARG A 175 16.64 -11.11 3.42
N VAL A 176 15.96 -12.25 3.58
CA VAL A 176 14.51 -12.29 3.73
C VAL A 176 14.21 -12.16 5.22
N HIS A 177 13.38 -11.17 5.57
CA HIS A 177 13.02 -10.85 6.94
C HIS A 177 11.73 -11.57 7.33
N VAL A 178 11.76 -12.24 8.48
CA VAL A 178 10.54 -12.69 9.15
C VAL A 178 9.85 -11.44 9.70
N ILE A 179 8.59 -11.23 9.33
CA ILE A 179 7.83 -10.05 9.73
C ILE A 179 7.15 -10.30 11.09
N ASP A 180 6.53 -11.48 11.28
CA ASP A 180 6.07 -11.97 12.58
C ASP A 180 6.72 -13.30 12.94
N HIS A 181 7.29 -13.39 14.14
CA HIS A 181 7.55 -14.67 14.74
C HIS A 181 6.32 -15.13 15.53
N PRO A 182 5.92 -16.42 15.49
CA PRO A 182 4.84 -16.94 16.33
C PRO A 182 5.04 -16.79 17.86
N GLY A 183 6.21 -16.29 18.30
CA GLY A 183 6.52 -15.95 19.70
C GLY A 183 6.35 -14.46 20.05
N ASP A 184 6.17 -13.58 19.06
CA ASP A 184 6.18 -12.11 19.25
C ASP A 184 4.79 -11.54 19.62
N TRP A 185 3.76 -12.39 19.69
CA TRP A 185 2.44 -12.03 20.20
C TRP A 185 2.33 -12.14 21.74
N ALA A 186 3.42 -12.45 22.44
CA ALA A 186 3.55 -12.07 23.85
C ALA A 186 3.63 -10.52 23.92
N PRO A 187 3.05 -9.86 24.93
CA PRO A 187 2.65 -8.47 24.83
C PRO A 187 3.80 -7.59 24.37
N PHE A 188 3.57 -6.85 23.28
CA PHE A 188 4.40 -5.78 22.73
C PHE A 188 5.14 -4.99 23.83
N GLU A 189 6.35 -5.40 24.21
CA GLU A 189 7.24 -4.69 25.12
C GLU A 189 8.57 -4.40 24.42
N GLU A 190 8.72 -3.12 24.02
CA GLU A 190 9.90 -2.23 23.94
C GLU A 190 11.32 -2.73 23.54
N SER A 191 11.63 -4.02 23.50
CA SER A 191 13.00 -4.53 23.37
C SER A 191 13.50 -4.70 21.93
N PHE A 192 12.63 -4.99 20.96
CA PHE A 192 13.05 -5.25 19.58
C PHE A 192 13.61 -4.02 18.84
N MET A 193 13.17 -2.81 19.20
CA MET A 193 13.70 -1.58 18.59
C MET A 193 15.10 -1.21 19.09
N ALA A 194 15.56 -1.77 20.21
CA ALA A 194 16.86 -1.46 20.81
C ALA A 194 18.00 -2.37 20.31
N ASP A 195 17.73 -3.66 20.10
CA ASP A 195 18.78 -4.68 19.95
C ASP A 195 18.93 -5.24 18.52
N GLY A 196 18.03 -4.86 17.60
CA GLY A 196 18.03 -5.32 16.21
C GLY A 196 17.53 -6.77 16.03
N ILE A 197 17.23 -7.14 14.78
CA ILE A 197 16.62 -8.45 14.45
C ILE A 197 17.64 -9.59 14.67
N PRO A 198 17.34 -10.59 15.53
CA PRO A 198 18.22 -11.74 15.75
C PRO A 198 18.55 -12.50 14.46
N ALA A 199 19.80 -12.96 14.34
CA ALA A 199 20.30 -13.63 13.14
C ALA A 199 19.54 -14.92 12.75
N HIS A 200 18.83 -15.55 13.69
CA HIS A 200 18.00 -16.74 13.42
C HIS A 200 16.64 -16.41 12.78
N LEU A 201 16.26 -15.13 12.74
CA LEU A 201 15.06 -14.62 12.07
C LEU A 201 15.35 -14.08 10.65
N CYS A 202 16.56 -14.31 10.14
CA CYS A 202 16.95 -13.94 8.79
C CYS A 202 17.32 -15.20 7.99
N TRP A 203 16.65 -15.43 6.86
CA TRP A 203 16.98 -16.54 5.96
C TRP A 203 17.72 -16.04 4.70
N SER A 204 18.67 -16.84 4.20
CA SER A 204 19.46 -16.57 2.99
C SER A 204 19.16 -17.64 1.93
N PRO A 205 18.72 -17.26 0.72
CA PRO A 205 18.42 -18.21 -0.35
C PRO A 205 19.63 -18.98 -0.89
N SER A 206 20.85 -18.51 -0.64
CA SER A 206 22.10 -19.05 -1.20
C SER A 206 22.64 -20.32 -0.53
N LEU A 207 21.90 -20.93 0.40
CA LEU A 207 22.28 -22.19 1.07
C LEU A 207 21.42 -23.35 0.56
N ARG A 208 21.68 -23.81 -0.66
CA ARG A 208 21.35 -25.17 -1.10
C ARG A 208 22.62 -25.80 -1.67
N GLU A 209 23.22 -26.71 -0.90
CA GLU A 209 24.14 -27.74 -1.41
C GLU A 209 23.38 -28.81 -2.19
#